data_AF-A0A7Y7BBM5-F1
#
_entry.id   AF-A0A7Y7BBM5-F1
#
_cell.length_a   1.000
_cell.length_b   1.000
_cell.length_c   1.000
_cell.angle_alpha   90.00
_cell.angle_beta   90.00
_cell.angle_gamma   90.00
#
_symmetry.space_group_name_H-M   'P 1'
#
loop_
_entity.id
_entity.type
_entity.pdbx_description
1 polymer ?
#
loop_
_entity_poly.entity_id
_entity_poly.type
_entity_poly.pdbx_seq_one_letter_code
_entity_poly.pdbx_strand_id
1 'polypeptide(L)'
;GVWGSGGQAAYAAANAYLDGLAQDRRARGLAATAVAWGPWGGGGMVDAGEEERLRLRGLTVLRPAQAVSALHGVLSSGDTAVTVADVDWGRFAVPFTLSRPSALLGELPEVRSALADEPAEQAAGEPSALVEKLSGLSEAEQERLLVDTVCAHAAAVLGHSGSGAVEPDLAFRDLGFDSLTA
;
A
#
# COMPACT_ATOMS: atom_id res chain seq x y z
N GLY A 1 -6.71 0.84 -11.45
CA GLY A 1 -6.24 0.42 -12.78
C GLY A 1 -4.84 0.90 -13.13
N VAL A 2 -4.29 1.90 -12.43
CA VAL A 2 -3.07 2.60 -12.85
C VAL A 2 -1.79 1.84 -12.47
N TRP A 3 -1.50 1.68 -11.18
CA TRP A 3 -0.29 0.99 -10.70
C TRP A 3 -0.53 -0.47 -10.26
N GLY A 4 -1.78 -0.83 -9.96
CA GLY A 4 -2.19 -2.19 -9.56
C GLY A 4 -2.17 -2.43 -8.04
N SER A 5 -3.04 -3.32 -7.56
CA SER A 5 -3.10 -3.71 -6.15
C SER A 5 -3.41 -5.21 -6.05
N GLY A 6 -2.83 -5.87 -5.04
CA GLY A 6 -3.20 -7.24 -4.67
C GLY A 6 -4.70 -7.37 -4.47
N GLY A 7 -5.28 -8.51 -4.87
CA GLY A 7 -6.72 -8.78 -4.77
C GLY A 7 -7.64 -7.99 -5.71
N GLN A 8 -7.16 -6.97 -6.44
CA GLN A 8 -8.00 -6.05 -7.21
C GLN A 8 -7.98 -6.28 -8.72
N ALA A 9 -7.69 -7.49 -9.22
CA ALA A 9 -7.51 -7.72 -10.66
C ALA A 9 -8.74 -7.32 -11.51
N ALA A 10 -9.94 -7.78 -11.14
CA ALA A 10 -11.17 -7.46 -11.87
C ALA A 10 -11.50 -5.95 -11.79
N TYR A 11 -11.34 -5.36 -10.61
CA TYR A 11 -11.54 -3.93 -10.39
C TYR A 11 -10.55 -3.08 -11.20
N ALA A 12 -9.28 -3.50 -11.25
CA ALA A 12 -8.24 -2.85 -12.01
C ALA A 12 -8.50 -2.92 -13.51
N ALA A 13 -8.91 -4.08 -14.04
CA ALA A 13 -9.25 -4.25 -15.45
C ALA A 13 -10.43 -3.36 -15.86
N ALA A 14 -11.49 -3.31 -15.04
CA ALA A 14 -12.64 -2.45 -15.31
C ALA A 14 -12.25 -0.96 -15.34
N ASN A 15 -11.43 -0.51 -14.39
CA ASN A 15 -10.99 0.89 -14.35
C ASN A 15 -10.01 1.23 -15.48
N ALA A 16 -9.07 0.33 -15.82
CA ALA A 16 -8.15 0.52 -16.94
C ALA A 16 -8.89 0.61 -18.28
N TYR A 17 -10.00 -0.11 -18.43
CA TYR A 17 -10.88 0.04 -19.59
C TYR A 17 -11.47 1.47 -19.69
N LEU A 18 -11.83 2.10 -18.57
CA LEU A 18 -12.34 3.48 -18.58
C LEU A 18 -11.28 4.49 -19.04
N ASP A 19 -10.03 4.30 -18.63
CA ASP A 19 -8.90 5.11 -19.08
C ASP A 19 -8.73 4.99 -20.61
N GLY A 20 -8.73 3.75 -21.13
CA GLY A 20 -8.65 3.48 -22.56
C GLY A 20 -9.84 4.03 -23.36
N LEU A 21 -11.06 3.92 -22.80
CA LEU A 21 -12.27 4.47 -23.41
C LEU A 21 -12.21 6.01 -23.51
N ALA A 22 -11.69 6.68 -22.48
CA ALA A 22 -11.53 8.13 -22.51
C ALA A 22 -10.53 8.55 -23.60
N GLN A 23 -9.40 7.83 -23.72
CA GLN A 23 -8.43 8.06 -24.79
C GLN A 23 -9.01 7.83 -26.18
N ASP A 24 -9.73 6.71 -26.40
CA ASP A 24 -10.39 6.40 -27.67
C ASP A 24 -11.40 7.49 -28.08
N ARG A 25 -12.22 7.96 -27.14
CA ARG A 25 -13.16 9.06 -27.39
C ARG A 25 -12.44 10.32 -27.85
N ARG A 26 -11.35 10.70 -27.17
CA ARG A 26 -10.58 11.91 -27.48
C ARG A 26 -9.86 11.80 -28.82
N ALA A 27 -9.34 10.63 -29.17
CA ALA A 27 -8.76 10.37 -30.49
C ALA A 27 -9.75 10.57 -31.65
N ARG A 28 -11.06 10.41 -31.39
CA ARG A 28 -12.13 10.68 -32.37
C ARG A 28 -12.72 12.09 -32.28
N GLY A 29 -12.08 13.00 -31.57
CA GLY A 29 -12.56 14.38 -31.38
C GLY A 29 -13.77 14.52 -30.44
N LEU A 30 -14.09 13.49 -29.65
CA LEU A 30 -15.18 13.54 -28.68
C LEU A 30 -14.66 13.93 -27.28
N ALA A 31 -15.51 14.57 -26.49
CA ALA A 31 -15.21 14.84 -25.09
C ALA A 31 -15.22 13.54 -24.26
N ALA A 32 -14.21 13.40 -23.40
CA ALA A 32 -14.11 12.38 -22.35
C ALA A 32 -13.01 12.77 -21.36
N THR A 33 -13.24 12.45 -20.10
CA THR A 33 -12.29 12.57 -18.98
C THR A 33 -12.46 11.35 -18.09
N ALA A 34 -11.36 10.66 -17.80
CA ALA A 34 -11.28 9.60 -16.80
C ALA A 34 -10.42 10.09 -15.64
N VAL A 35 -10.89 9.90 -14.41
CA VAL A 35 -10.11 10.22 -13.21
C VAL A 35 -9.94 8.97 -12.37
N ALA A 36 -8.69 8.55 -12.21
CA ALA A 36 -8.31 7.47 -11.32
C ALA A 36 -8.08 8.04 -9.92
N TRP A 37 -9.06 7.86 -9.03
CA TRP A 37 -9.01 8.37 -7.67
C TRP A 37 -8.23 7.46 -6.72
N GLY A 38 -7.47 8.06 -5.82
CA GLY A 38 -7.13 7.48 -4.53
C GLY A 38 -8.36 7.36 -3.63
N PRO A 39 -8.21 6.78 -2.42
CA PRO A 39 -9.35 6.55 -1.54
C PRO A 39 -10.00 7.87 -1.10
N TRP A 40 -11.32 7.88 -0.95
CA TRP A 40 -12.07 9.04 -0.45
C TRP A 40 -12.47 8.81 1.01
N GLY A 41 -12.38 9.86 1.81
CA GLY A 41 -12.89 9.84 3.18
C GLY A 41 -14.39 10.12 3.24
N GLY A 42 -14.99 9.88 4.40
CA GLY A 42 -16.42 10.14 4.63
C GLY A 42 -17.35 8.97 4.28
N GLY A 43 -16.80 7.76 4.14
CA GLY A 43 -17.53 6.51 3.90
C GLY A 43 -17.65 6.14 2.41
N GLY A 44 -18.37 5.06 2.12
CA GLY A 44 -18.56 4.53 0.77
C GLY A 44 -17.75 3.27 0.52
N MET A 45 -16.83 3.31 -0.45
CA MET A 45 -16.00 2.16 -0.82
C MET A 45 -14.86 1.88 0.18
N VAL A 46 -14.59 2.84 1.07
CA VAL A 46 -13.61 2.75 2.15
C VAL A 46 -14.38 2.96 3.46
N ASP A 47 -14.34 1.96 4.33
CA ASP A 47 -14.81 2.10 5.72
C ASP A 47 -13.66 2.50 6.65
N ALA A 48 -13.95 2.74 7.93
CA ALA A 48 -12.96 3.19 8.89
C ALA A 48 -11.83 2.18 9.15
N GLY A 49 -12.10 0.87 9.01
CA GLY A 49 -11.08 -0.16 9.16
C GLY A 49 -10.15 -0.21 7.96
N GLU A 50 -10.71 -0.10 6.75
CA GLU A 50 -9.96 -0.04 5.51
C GLU A 50 -9.17 1.28 5.37
N GLU A 51 -9.67 2.40 5.88
CA GLU A 51 -8.95 3.68 5.92
C GLU A 51 -7.62 3.54 6.66
N GLU A 52 -7.61 2.92 7.84
CA GLU A 52 -6.39 2.72 8.60
C GLU A 52 -5.40 1.79 7.87
N ARG A 53 -5.90 0.71 7.26
CA ARG A 53 -5.06 -0.20 6.47
C ARG A 53 -4.44 0.48 5.25
N LEU A 54 -5.20 1.31 4.55
CA LEU A 54 -4.71 2.11 3.42
C LEU A 54 -3.65 3.11 3.89
N ARG A 55 -3.88 3.77 5.02
CA ARG A 55 -2.91 4.71 5.62
C ARG A 55 -1.60 4.03 6.00
N LEU A 56 -1.66 2.82 6.56
CA LEU A 56 -0.47 2.00 6.86
C LEU A 56 0.30 1.60 5.59
N ARG A 57 -0.39 1.47 4.46
CA ARG A 57 0.22 1.24 3.13
C ARG A 57 0.65 2.53 2.43
N GLY A 58 0.52 3.70 3.07
CA GLY A 58 0.89 5.00 2.51
C GLY A 58 -0.15 5.65 1.59
N LEU A 59 -1.39 5.16 1.58
CA LEU A 59 -2.50 5.78 0.84
C LEU A 59 -3.41 6.55 1.81
N THR A 60 -3.43 7.87 1.66
CA THR A 60 -4.24 8.75 2.50
C THR A 60 -5.59 9.02 1.86
N VAL A 61 -6.65 9.06 2.67
CA VAL A 61 -7.99 9.41 2.19
C VAL A 61 -8.08 10.88 1.78
N LEU A 62 -8.63 11.12 0.59
CA LEU A 62 -8.95 12.45 0.10
C LEU A 62 -10.19 12.97 0.82
N ARG A 63 -10.13 14.19 1.34
CA ARG A 63 -11.33 14.88 1.83
C ARG A 63 -12.25 15.16 0.64
N PRO A 64 -13.57 14.86 0.70
CA PRO A 64 -14.48 15.06 -0.42
C PRO A 64 -14.43 16.46 -1.04
N ALA A 65 -14.30 17.50 -0.22
CA ALA A 65 -14.17 18.87 -0.71
C ALA A 65 -12.90 19.11 -1.56
N GLN A 66 -11.77 18.50 -1.19
CA GLN A 66 -10.53 18.59 -1.97
C GLN A 66 -10.65 17.81 -3.28
N ALA A 67 -11.25 16.62 -3.24
CA ALA A 67 -11.42 15.80 -4.43
C ALA A 67 -12.36 16.45 -5.45
N VAL A 68 -13.47 17.08 -5.00
CA VAL A 68 -14.35 17.87 -5.87
C VAL A 68 -13.61 19.08 -6.46
N SER A 69 -12.75 19.74 -5.69
CA SER A 69 -11.92 20.83 -6.20
C SER A 69 -10.92 20.35 -7.26
N ALA A 70 -10.30 19.19 -7.06
CA ALA A 70 -9.42 18.58 -8.05
C ALA A 70 -10.18 18.22 -9.35
N LEU A 71 -11.40 17.68 -9.24
CA LEU A 71 -12.25 17.40 -10.40
C LEU A 71 -12.53 18.66 -11.22
N HIS A 72 -12.84 19.78 -10.55
CA HIS A 72 -13.00 21.06 -11.24
C HIS A 72 -11.73 21.47 -11.99
N GLY A 73 -10.55 21.28 -11.38
CA GLY A 73 -9.26 21.51 -12.02
C GLY A 73 -9.08 20.68 -13.30
N VAL A 74 -9.28 19.36 -13.21
CA VAL A 74 -9.16 18.41 -14.34
C VAL A 74 -10.11 18.76 -15.49
N LEU A 75 -11.35 19.14 -15.17
CA LEU A 75 -12.32 19.54 -16.20
C LEU A 75 -11.93 20.87 -16.86
N SER A 76 -11.33 21.79 -16.12
CA SER A 76 -10.90 23.10 -16.62
C SER A 76 -9.65 23.02 -17.49
N SER A 77 -8.70 22.14 -17.16
CA SER A 77 -7.50 21.88 -17.98
C SER A 77 -7.80 21.09 -19.26
N GLY A 78 -8.93 20.39 -19.30
CA GLY A 78 -9.29 19.53 -20.43
C GLY A 78 -8.48 18.24 -20.46
N ASP A 79 -8.01 17.77 -19.31
CA ASP A 79 -7.24 16.53 -19.24
C ASP A 79 -8.12 15.31 -19.60
N THR A 80 -7.49 14.32 -20.21
CA THR A 80 -8.19 13.11 -20.70
C THR A 80 -8.17 11.98 -19.67
N ALA A 81 -7.01 11.70 -19.07
CA ALA A 81 -6.83 10.66 -18.07
C ALA A 81 -5.87 11.18 -17.00
N VAL A 82 -6.32 11.29 -15.75
CA VAL A 82 -5.54 11.84 -14.64
C VAL A 82 -5.70 10.95 -13.40
N THR A 83 -4.62 10.76 -12.66
CA THR A 83 -4.65 10.15 -11.34
C THR A 83 -4.65 11.23 -10.27
N VAL A 84 -5.58 11.16 -9.32
CA VAL A 84 -5.63 12.06 -8.16
C VAL A 84 -5.62 11.21 -6.91
N ALA A 85 -4.48 11.16 -6.23
CA ALA A 85 -4.30 10.41 -4.99
C ALA A 85 -3.37 11.17 -4.05
N ASP A 86 -3.62 11.04 -2.75
CA ASP A 86 -2.71 11.52 -1.70
C ASP A 86 -1.88 10.34 -1.22
N VAL A 87 -0.58 10.38 -1.50
CA VAL A 87 0.34 9.24 -1.33
C VAL A 87 1.52 9.67 -0.48
N ASP A 88 1.70 9.00 0.66
CA ASP A 88 2.95 9.04 1.42
C ASP A 88 3.95 8.09 0.76
N TRP A 89 4.77 8.64 -0.13
CA TRP A 89 5.76 7.85 -0.88
C TRP A 89 6.80 7.18 0.01
N GLY A 90 7.12 7.75 1.17
CA GLY A 90 8.03 7.13 2.14
C GLY A 90 7.48 5.83 2.72
N ARG A 91 6.16 5.73 2.84
CA ARG A 91 5.47 4.50 3.29
C ARG A 91 5.03 3.58 2.15
N PHE A 92 4.75 4.13 0.98
CA PHE A 92 4.20 3.39 -0.14
C PHE A 92 5.28 2.71 -1.00
N ALA A 93 6.37 3.42 -1.30
CA ALA A 93 7.34 3.01 -2.33
C ALA A 93 8.03 1.69 -2.00
N VAL A 94 8.51 1.54 -0.76
CA VAL A 94 9.24 0.36 -0.30
C VAL A 94 8.37 -0.89 -0.39
N PRO A 95 7.26 -1.03 0.37
CA PRO A 95 6.45 -2.26 0.34
C PRO A 95 5.91 -2.58 -1.05
N PHE A 96 5.57 -1.55 -1.85
CA PHE A 96 5.09 -1.75 -3.21
C PHE A 96 6.15 -2.35 -4.14
N THR A 97 7.43 -2.04 -3.94
CA THR A 97 8.53 -2.47 -4.80
C THR A 97 9.35 -3.63 -4.25
N LEU A 98 9.07 -4.12 -3.03
CA LEU A 98 9.76 -5.24 -2.38
C LEU A 98 9.87 -6.48 -3.28
N SER A 99 8.76 -6.93 -3.85
CA SER A 99 8.73 -8.13 -4.69
C SER A 99 9.15 -7.88 -6.13
N ARG A 100 8.94 -6.65 -6.62
CA ARG A 100 9.21 -6.28 -8.01
C ARG A 100 9.44 -4.77 -8.14
N PRO A 101 10.54 -4.32 -8.76
CA PRO A 101 10.73 -2.91 -9.10
C PRO A 101 9.60 -2.37 -9.98
N SER A 102 9.21 -1.12 -9.75
CA SER A 102 8.17 -0.44 -10.54
C SER A 102 8.79 0.62 -11.45
N ALA A 103 8.84 0.34 -12.76
CA ALA A 103 9.26 1.34 -13.75
C ALA A 103 8.31 2.54 -13.81
N LEU A 104 7.02 2.32 -13.51
CA LEU A 104 6.00 3.39 -13.47
C LEU A 104 6.29 4.41 -12.36
N LEU A 105 6.66 3.93 -11.18
CA LEU A 105 6.87 4.79 -10.01
C LEU A 105 8.32 5.26 -9.87
N GLY A 106 9.28 4.50 -10.40
CA GLY A 106 10.71 4.77 -10.26
C GLY A 106 11.19 6.07 -10.92
N GLU A 107 10.35 6.73 -11.73
CA GLU A 107 10.64 8.05 -12.29
C GLU A 107 10.22 9.21 -11.37
N LEU A 108 9.41 8.96 -10.34
CA LEU A 108 8.96 9.99 -9.41
C LEU A 108 10.10 10.37 -8.44
N PRO A 109 10.46 11.66 -8.33
CA PRO A 109 11.53 12.12 -7.43
C PRO A 109 11.33 11.69 -5.98
N GLU A 110 10.08 11.74 -5.49
CA GLU A 110 9.71 11.38 -4.12
C GLU A 110 9.87 9.87 -3.88
N VAL A 111 9.59 9.04 -4.88
CA VAL A 111 9.83 7.59 -4.84
C VAL A 111 11.31 7.30 -4.86
N ARG A 112 12.10 7.99 -5.70
CA ARG A 112 13.56 7.85 -5.72
C ARG A 112 14.18 8.23 -4.39
N SER A 113 13.72 9.31 -3.77
CA SER A 113 14.16 9.69 -2.41
C SER A 113 13.78 8.61 -1.41
N ALA A 114 12.52 8.18 -1.38
CA ALA A 114 12.06 7.15 -0.44
C ALA A 114 12.84 5.83 -0.55
N LEU A 115 13.21 5.42 -1.76
CA LEU A 115 14.01 4.21 -1.99
C LEU A 115 15.51 4.40 -1.75
N ALA A 116 16.02 5.64 -1.76
CA ALA A 116 17.41 5.96 -1.46
C ALA A 116 17.64 6.27 0.04
N ASP A 117 16.61 6.78 0.71
CA ASP A 117 16.54 7.05 2.14
C ASP A 117 16.23 5.78 2.96
N GLU A 118 16.00 4.64 2.28
CA GLU A 118 16.15 3.32 2.90
C GLU A 118 17.51 3.32 3.62
N PRO A 119 17.54 3.26 4.95
CA PRO A 119 18.78 3.27 5.65
C PRO A 119 19.59 2.08 5.13
N ALA A 120 20.82 2.35 4.72
CA ALA A 120 21.83 1.32 4.47
C ALA A 120 22.16 0.49 5.74
N GLU A 121 21.27 0.43 6.74
CA GLU A 121 21.38 -0.37 7.96
C GLU A 121 21.23 -1.88 7.71
N GLN A 122 20.88 -2.32 6.50
CA GLN A 122 21.06 -3.73 6.08
C GLN A 122 22.21 -3.96 5.10
N ALA A 123 22.98 -2.94 4.73
CA ALA A 123 24.07 -3.05 3.77
C ALA A 123 25.38 -2.41 4.27
N ALA A 124 25.85 -2.85 5.45
CA ALA A 124 27.25 -2.97 5.88
C ALA A 124 27.45 -2.56 7.35
N GLY A 125 27.52 -3.56 8.25
CA GLY A 125 28.44 -3.50 9.39
C GLY A 125 27.84 -3.34 10.80
N GLU A 126 26.58 -2.93 10.97
CA GLU A 126 25.97 -2.83 12.31
C GLU A 126 24.90 -3.92 12.52
N PRO A 127 24.92 -4.66 13.65
CA PRO A 127 23.89 -5.63 13.96
C PRO A 127 22.55 -4.92 14.19
N SER A 128 21.49 -5.39 13.54
CA SER A 128 20.15 -4.84 13.78
C SER A 128 19.78 -4.95 15.27
N ALA A 129 18.88 -4.10 15.76
CA ALA A 129 18.41 -4.15 17.16
C ALA A 129 17.85 -5.52 17.57
N LEU A 130 17.42 -6.34 16.59
CA LEU A 130 17.04 -7.74 16.81
C LEU A 130 18.27 -8.65 16.99
N VAL A 131 19.30 -8.49 16.15
CA VAL A 131 20.58 -9.23 16.27
C VAL A 131 21.23 -8.94 17.61
N GLU A 132 21.23 -7.69 18.09
CA GLU A 132 21.75 -7.35 19.42
C GLU A 132 21.00 -8.09 20.54
N LYS A 133 19.66 -8.11 20.49
CA LYS A 133 18.82 -8.82 21.48
C LYS A 133 19.04 -10.34 21.45
N LEU A 134 19.34 -10.92 20.29
CA LEU A 134 19.58 -12.36 20.13
C LEU A 134 21.01 -12.77 20.52
N SER A 135 21.99 -11.88 20.32
CA SER A 135 23.43 -12.19 20.45
C SER A 135 23.88 -12.65 21.84
N GLY A 136 23.08 -12.46 22.89
CA GLY A 136 23.34 -12.89 24.26
C GLY A 136 22.50 -14.08 24.76
N LEU A 137 21.63 -14.63 23.91
CA LEU A 137 20.66 -15.66 24.30
C LEU A 137 21.11 -17.05 23.84
N SER A 138 20.72 -18.09 24.59
CA SER A 138 20.83 -19.47 24.11
C SER A 138 19.90 -19.70 22.91
N GLU A 139 20.17 -20.73 22.10
CA GLU A 139 19.36 -21.07 20.92
C GLU A 139 17.86 -21.20 21.25
N ALA A 140 17.53 -21.86 22.37
CA ALA A 140 16.15 -22.02 22.83
C ALA A 140 15.50 -20.71 23.33
N GLU A 141 16.29 -19.72 23.74
CA GLU A 141 15.81 -18.38 24.12
C GLU A 141 15.67 -17.47 22.89
N GLN A 142 16.56 -17.62 21.91
CA GLN A 142 16.47 -16.96 20.61
C GLN A 142 15.21 -17.39 19.87
N GLU A 143 14.93 -18.70 19.82
CA GLU A 143 13.73 -19.24 19.19
C GLU A 143 12.45 -18.70 19.84
N ARG A 144 12.37 -18.73 21.18
CA ARG A 144 11.23 -18.16 21.91
C ARG A 144 11.04 -16.67 21.64
N LEU A 145 12.12 -15.89 21.68
CA LEU A 145 12.05 -14.45 21.42
C LEU A 145 11.60 -14.16 19.98
N LEU A 146 12.10 -14.93 19.00
CA LEU A 146 11.70 -14.79 17.60
C LEU A 146 10.23 -15.14 17.40
N VAL A 147 9.77 -16.25 17.97
CA VAL A 147 8.36 -16.67 17.92
C VAL A 147 7.46 -15.60 18.55
N ASP A 148 7.79 -15.11 19.74
CA ASP A 148 7.02 -14.05 20.41
C ASP A 148 6.97 -12.76 19.58
N THR A 149 8.10 -12.40 18.95
CA THR A 149 8.19 -11.20 18.10
C THR A 149 7.31 -11.35 16.86
N VAL A 150 7.36 -12.50 16.17
CA VAL A 150 6.53 -12.77 15.00
C VAL A 150 5.05 -12.83 15.38
N CYS A 151 4.69 -13.50 16.47
CA CYS A 151 3.31 -13.57 16.96
C CYS A 151 2.77 -12.20 17.36
N ALA A 152 3.59 -11.34 17.99
CA ALA A 152 3.19 -9.96 18.31
C ALA A 152 2.92 -9.13 17.05
N HIS A 153 3.77 -9.23 16.03
CA HIS A 153 3.54 -8.55 14.75
C HIS A 153 2.32 -9.10 14.00
N ALA A 154 2.14 -10.43 13.96
CA ALA A 154 0.96 -11.06 13.37
C ALA A 154 -0.33 -10.64 14.08
N ALA A 155 -0.35 -10.63 15.41
CA ALA A 155 -1.49 -10.18 16.19
C ALA A 155 -1.85 -8.72 15.88
N ALA A 156 -0.84 -7.83 15.78
CA ALA A 156 -1.06 -6.43 15.44
C ALA A 156 -1.67 -6.26 14.03
N VAL A 157 -1.19 -7.03 13.04
CA VAL A 157 -1.73 -7.01 11.66
C VAL A 157 -3.17 -7.55 11.60
N LEU A 158 -3.49 -8.55 12.42
CA LEU A 158 -4.82 -9.14 12.51
C LEU A 158 -5.79 -8.34 13.40
N GLY A 159 -5.34 -7.25 14.02
CA GLY A 159 -6.17 -6.44 14.92
C GLY A 159 -6.44 -7.11 16.27
N HIS A 160 -5.63 -8.08 16.67
CA HIS A 160 -5.71 -8.73 17.98
C HIS A 160 -4.89 -7.99 19.04
N SER A 161 -5.49 -7.81 20.21
CA SER A 161 -4.85 -7.20 21.38
C SER A 161 -3.97 -8.22 22.12
N GLY A 162 -2.79 -8.57 21.57
CA GLY A 162 -1.75 -9.31 22.27
C GLY A 162 -1.21 -10.56 21.55
N SER A 163 0.05 -10.90 21.82
CA SER A 163 0.78 -12.02 21.18
C SER A 163 0.20 -13.40 21.47
N GLY A 164 -0.51 -13.57 22.59
CA GLY A 164 -1.18 -14.82 22.95
C GLY A 164 -2.45 -15.13 22.16
N ALA A 165 -2.91 -14.22 21.29
CA ALA A 165 -4.04 -14.46 20.39
C ALA A 165 -3.64 -15.20 19.09
N VAL A 166 -2.33 -15.35 18.84
CA VAL A 166 -1.78 -16.04 17.66
C VAL A 166 -1.06 -17.29 18.15
N GLU A 167 -1.66 -18.45 17.91
CA GLU A 167 -1.03 -19.74 18.25
C GLU A 167 0.11 -20.03 17.25
N PRO A 168 1.36 -20.20 17.73
CA PRO A 168 2.54 -20.30 16.87
C PRO A 168 2.57 -21.56 16.00
N ASP A 169 1.87 -22.61 16.42
CA ASP A 169 1.82 -23.91 15.72
C ASP A 169 0.63 -24.04 14.75
N LEU A 170 -0.29 -23.05 14.70
CA LEU A 170 -1.38 -23.06 13.73
C LEU A 170 -0.94 -22.50 12.39
N ALA A 171 -1.43 -23.12 11.32
CA ALA A 171 -1.24 -22.57 9.98
C ALA A 171 -1.92 -21.20 9.90
N PHE A 172 -1.22 -20.19 9.37
CA PHE A 172 -1.76 -18.83 9.17
C PHE A 172 -3.13 -18.82 8.47
N ARG A 173 -3.39 -19.78 7.56
CA ARG A 173 -4.68 -19.92 6.87
C ARG A 173 -5.85 -20.17 7.84
N ASP A 174 -5.60 -20.89 8.92
CA ASP A 174 -6.58 -21.19 9.96
C ASP A 174 -6.77 -20.02 10.94
N LEU A 175 -5.86 -19.03 10.90
CA LEU A 175 -5.93 -17.74 11.59
C LEU A 175 -6.56 -16.63 10.73
N GLY A 176 -7.15 -16.96 9.58
CA GLY A 176 -7.84 -16.01 8.71
C GLY A 176 -6.95 -15.37 7.63
N PHE A 177 -5.75 -15.87 7.41
CA PHE A 177 -4.89 -15.49 6.27
C PHE A 177 -5.41 -16.17 4.99
N ASP A 178 -6.56 -15.72 4.48
CA ASP A 178 -6.98 -16.05 3.12
C ASP A 178 -6.31 -15.10 2.11
N SER A 179 -6.07 -15.59 0.89
CA SER A 179 -5.32 -14.88 -0.16
C SER A 179 -5.98 -13.58 -0.65
N LEU A 180 -7.08 -13.15 -0.02
CA LEU A 180 -7.84 -11.93 -0.34
C LEU A 180 -7.48 -10.75 0.58
N THR A 181 -6.76 -10.98 1.69
CA THR A 181 -6.38 -9.92 2.66
C THR A 181 -4.94 -9.41 2.51
N ALA A 182 -4.15 -9.97 1.59
CA ALA A 182 -2.77 -9.54 1.27
C ALA A 182 -2.72 -8.65 0.01
#